data_AF-A0A857DCL7-F1
#
_entry.id   AF-A0A857DCL7-F1
#
_cell.length_a   1.000
_cell.length_b   1.000
_cell.length_c   1.000
_cell.angle_alpha   90.00
_cell.angle_beta   90.00
_cell.angle_gamma   90.00
#
_symmetry.space_group_name_H-M   'P 1'
#
loop_
_entity.id
_entity.type
_entity.pdbx_description
1 polymer ?
#
loop_
_entity_poly.entity_id
_entity_poly.type
_entity_poly.pdbx_seq_one_letter_code
_entity_poly.pdbx_strand_id
1 'polypeptide(L)' 'MEKLAIIIVGSFLILFFFLIASMILYHRCKRKINYIIDESIPYREQLYKTFIKYFPYVLYMCGVILVFVMIKILL' A
#
# COMPACT_ATOMS: atom_id res chain seq x y z
N MET A 1 -1.83 29.60 6.34
CA MET A 1 -2.66 28.91 5.34
C MET A 1 -1.93 27.70 4.73
N GLU A 2 -0.64 27.80 4.42
CA GLU A 2 0.15 26.71 3.80
C GLU A 2 0.19 25.42 4.62
N LYS A 3 0.42 25.49 5.94
CA LYS A 3 0.44 24.31 6.82
C LYS A 3 -0.89 23.54 6.84
N LEU A 4 -2.01 24.26 6.78
CA LEU A 4 -3.35 23.68 6.74
C LEU A 4 -3.60 22.92 5.42
N ALA A 5 -3.15 23.49 4.29
CA ALA A 5 -3.24 22.81 3.00
C ALA A 5 -2.41 21.52 2.97
N ILE A 6 -1.20 21.54 3.54
CA ILE A 6 -0.33 20.34 3.65
C ILE A 6 -1.01 19.26 4.49
N ILE A 7 -1.62 19.64 5.63
CA ILE A 7 -2.34 18.68 6.49
C ILE A 7 -3.52 18.05 5.75
N ILE A 8 -4.32 18.84 5.03
CA ILE A 8 -5.49 18.33 4.29
C ILE A 8 -5.04 17.37 3.18
N VAL A 9 -4.07 17.78 2.36
CA VAL A 9 -3.55 16.95 1.25
C VAL A 9 -2.88 15.69 1.77
N GLY A 10 -2.06 15.80 2.82
CA GLY A 10 -1.39 14.67 3.46
C GLY A 10 -2.38 13.67 4.04
N SER A 11 -3.42 14.15 4.74
CA SER A 11 -4.47 13.31 5.30
C SER A 11 -5.25 12.57 4.21
N PHE A 12 -5.55 13.25 3.10
CA PHE A 12 -6.22 12.63 1.94
C PHE A 12 -5.35 11.53 1.31
N LEU A 13 -4.05 11.78 1.13
CA LEU A 13 -3.11 10.79 0.61
C LEU A 13 -3.00 9.56 1.51
N ILE A 14 -2.90 9.75 2.82
CA ILE A 14 -2.86 8.66 3.80
C ILE A 14 -4.11 7.77 3.66
N LEU A 15 -5.29 8.39 3.64
CA LEU A 15 -6.57 7.70 3.47
C LEU A 15 -6.62 6.94 2.14
N PHE A 16 -6.16 7.57 1.05
CA PHE A 16 -6.10 6.97 -0.28
C PHE A 16 -5.25 5.69 -0.30
N PHE A 17 -4.03 5.72 0.27
CA PHE A 17 -3.16 4.55 0.34
C PHE A 17 -3.77 3.41 1.15
N PHE A 18 -4.32 3.71 2.32
CA PHE A 18 -4.94 2.68 3.17
C PHE A 18 -6.21 2.10 2.54
N LEU A 19 -7.04 2.91 1.89
CA LEU A 19 -8.25 2.44 1.21
C LEU A 19 -7.92 1.52 0.05
N ILE A 20 -6.96 1.88 -0.80
CA ILE A 20 -6.55 1.03 -1.93
C ILE A 20 -5.96 -0.28 -1.41
N ALA A 21 -5.06 -0.22 -0.43
CA ALA A 21 -4.47 -1.42 0.15
C ALA A 21 -5.54 -2.35 0.75
N SER A 22 -6.51 -1.77 1.48
CA SER A 22 -7.65 -2.50 2.05
C SER A 22 -8.54 -3.12 0.97
N MET A 23 -8.87 -2.37 -0.10
CA MET A 23 -9.68 -2.87 -1.21
C MET A 23 -9.01 -4.06 -1.90
N ILE A 24 -7.70 -3.99 -2.13
CA ILE A 24 -6.95 -5.09 -2.76
C ILE A 24 -6.93 -6.32 -1.86
N LEU A 25 -6.66 -6.15 -0.56
CA LEU A 25 -6.68 -7.27 0.40
C LEU A 25 -8.07 -7.88 0.52
N TYR A 26 -9.11 -7.05 0.62
CA TYR A 26 -10.49 -7.51 0.68
C TYR A 26 -10.89 -8.31 -0.56
N HIS A 27 -10.53 -7.82 -1.76
CA HIS A 27 -10.78 -8.54 -3.01
C HIS A 27 -10.05 -9.89 -3.05
N ARG A 28 -8.80 -9.94 -2.60
CA ARG A 28 -8.01 -11.19 -2.49
C ARG A 28 -8.63 -12.18 -1.53
N CYS A 29 -9.02 -11.73 -0.34
CA CYS A 29 -9.68 -12.56 0.66
C CYS A 29 -11.01 -13.12 0.13
N LYS A 30 -11.83 -12.29 -0.52
CA LYS A 30 -13.11 -12.70 -1.11
C LYS A 30 -12.93 -13.76 -2.19
N ARG A 31 -11.86 -13.68 -2.98
CA ARG A 31 -11.56 -14.63 -4.06
C ARG A 31 -10.62 -15.78 -3.65
N LYS A 32 -10.19 -15.85 -2.39
CA LYS A 32 -9.23 -16.84 -1.86
C LYS A 32 -7.97 -16.98 -2.74
N ILE A 33 -7.45 -15.85 -3.25
CA ILE A 33 -6.29 -15.86 -4.14
C ILE A 33 -5.02 -16.09 -3.32
N ASN A 34 -4.44 -17.29 -3.42
CA ASN A 34 -3.15 -17.62 -2.85
C ASN A 34 -2.06 -17.52 -3.92
N TYR A 35 -1.20 -16.51 -3.80
CA TYR A 35 -0.03 -16.37 -4.67
C TYR A 35 1.07 -17.33 -4.18
N ILE A 36 1.10 -18.53 -4.79
CA ILE A 36 2.20 -19.49 -4.64
C ILE A 36 3.33 -19.06 -5.57
N ILE A 37 4.51 -18.88 -4.99
CA ILE A 37 5.74 -18.61 -5.72
C ILE A 37 6.35 -19.98 -6.01
N ASP A 38 6.33 -20.37 -7.27
CA ASP A 38 6.93 -21.61 -7.74
C ASP A 38 8.19 -21.24 -8.54
N GLU A 39 9.31 -21.86 -8.17
CA GLU A 39 10.64 -21.59 -8.73
C GLU A 39 10.86 -22.28 -10.07
N SER A 40 9.96 -23.17 -10.49
CA SER A 40 10.01 -23.83 -11.80
C SER A 40 9.51 -22.95 -12.97
N ILE A 41 8.83 -21.85 -12.66
CA ILE A 41 8.21 -20.94 -13.65
C ILE A 41 9.24 -19.89 -14.11
N PRO A 42 9.14 -19.31 -15.34
CA PRO A 42 10.05 -18.27 -15.78
C PRO A 42 10.18 -17.11 -14.77
N TYR A 43 11.43 -16.68 -14.53
CA TYR A 43 11.78 -15.66 -13.54
C TYR A 43 10.92 -14.37 -13.62
N ARG A 44 10.54 -13.97 -14.84
CA ARG A 44 9.64 -12.82 -15.06
C ARG A 44 8.28 -12.98 -14.38
N GLU A 45 7.68 -14.17 -14.47
CA GLU A 45 6.40 -14.45 -13.82
C GLU A 45 6.54 -14.53 -12.31
N GLN A 46 7.66 -15.09 -11.83
CA GLN A 46 7.97 -15.16 -10.41
C GLN A 46 8.07 -13.75 -9.79
N LEU A 47 8.78 -12.83 -10.44
CA LEU A 47 8.87 -11.43 -10.04
C LEU A 47 7.50 -10.77 -10.00
N TYR A 48 6.67 -10.96 -11.03
CA TYR A 48 5.33 -10.37 -11.09
C TYR A 48 4.42 -10.88 -9.97
N LYS A 49 4.38 -12.19 -9.73
CA LYS A 49 3.60 -12.80 -8.64
C LYS A 49 4.07 -12.29 -7.28
N THR A 50 5.37 -12.16 -7.08
CA THR A 50 5.97 -11.63 -5.85
C THR A 50 5.58 -10.17 -5.64
N PHE A 51 5.74 -9.33 -6.67
CA PHE A 51 5.36 -7.93 -6.63
C PHE A 51 3.88 -7.77 -6.25
N ILE A 52 2.99 -8.47 -6.95
CA ILE A 52 1.56 -8.42 -6.64
C ILE A 52 1.31 -8.89 -5.21
N LYS A 53 1.88 -10.02 -4.79
CA LYS A 53 1.68 -10.54 -3.43
C LYS A 53 1.98 -9.48 -2.37
N TYR A 54 3.09 -8.75 -2.50
CA TYR A 54 3.53 -7.76 -1.51
C TYR A 54 2.98 -6.34 -1.73
N PHE A 55 2.46 -6.01 -2.91
CA PHE A 55 2.01 -4.66 -3.26
C PHE A 55 1.05 -3.99 -2.24
N PRO A 56 0.03 -4.67 -1.68
CA PRO A 56 -0.85 -4.04 -0.69
C PRO A 56 -0.09 -3.66 0.58
N TYR A 57 0.86 -4.49 1.00
CA TYR A 57 1.68 -4.22 2.19
C TYR A 57 2.62 -3.03 1.97
N VAL A 58 3.16 -2.89 0.76
CA VAL A 58 3.95 -1.71 0.38
C VAL A 58 3.10 -0.45 0.48
N LEU A 59 1.84 -0.48 0.00
CA LEU A 59 0.93 0.65 0.14
C LEU A 59 0.61 0.99 1.61
N TYR A 60 0.42 -0.02 2.47
CA TYR A 60 0.29 0.21 3.92
C TYR A 60 1.53 0.88 4.50
N MET A 61 2.73 0.43 4.15
CA MET A 61 3.98 1.02 4.61
C MET A 61 4.12 2.47 4.16
N CYS A 62 3.77 2.80 2.92
CA CYS A 62 3.74 4.18 2.43
C CYS A 62 2.77 5.05 3.24
N GLY A 63 1.56 4.55 3.52
CA GLY A 63 0.58 5.23 4.38
C GLY A 63 1.13 5.50 5.78
N VAL A 64 1.79 4.52 6.40
CA VAL A 64 2.42 4.64 7.72
C VAL A 64 3.56 5.68 7.72
N ILE A 65 4.44 5.66 6.71
CA ILE A 65 5.52 6.65 6.59
C ILE A 65 4.95 8.06 6.47
N LEU A 66 3.89 8.24 5.68
CA LEU A 66 3.21 9.54 5.55
C LEU A 66 2.61 10.01 6.88
N VAL A 67 2.06 9.11 7.70
CA VAL A 67 1.61 9.44 9.06
C VAL A 67 2.77 9.98 9.91
N PHE A 68 3.94 9.32 9.88
CA PHE A 68 5.11 9.81 10.63
C PHE A 68 5.60 11.18 10.15
N VAL A 69 5.64 11.40 8.83
CA VAL A 69 5.98 12.70 8.26
C VAL A 69 4.97 13.77 8.70
N MET A 70 3.68 13.45 8.70
CA MET A 70 2.61 14.34 9.16
C MET A 70 2.76 14.72 10.63
N ILE A 71 3.06 13.76 11.50
CA ILE A 71 3.31 14.01 12.93
C ILE A 71 4.51 14.95 13.10
N LYS A 72 5.59 14.74 12.34
CA LYS A 72 6.79 15.58 12.40
C LYS A 72 6.55 17.02 11.93
N ILE A 73 5.61 17.24 11.00
CA ILE A 73 5.24 18.59 10.52
C ILE A 73 4.37 19.34 11.55
N LEU A 74 3.64 18.59 12.38
CA LEU A 74 2.73 19.12 13.41
C LEU A 74 3.46 19.50 14.71
N LEU A 75 4.51 18.75 15.07
CA LEU A 75 5.44 19.06 16.17
C LEU A 75 6.35 20.24 15.83
#